data_AF-A0A1G7I6X3-F1
#
_entry.id   AF-A0A1G7I6X3-F1
#
_cell.length_a   1.000
_cell.length_b   1.000
_cell.length_c   1.000
_cell.angle_alpha   90.00
_cell.angle_beta   90.00
_cell.angle_gamma   90.00
#
_symmetry.space_group_name_H-M   'P 1'
#
loop_
_entity.id
_entity.type
_entity.pdbx_description
1 polymer ?
#
loop_
_entity_poly.entity_id
_entity_poly.type
_entity_poly.pdbx_seq_one_letter_code
_entity_poly.pdbx_strand_id
1 'polypeptide(L)'
;MYKYHAEEAMYRKYTDESYKLRAAFIFVIQHIEYVIKLVGVDYVGIGSDFDGIYQPPKQLDDVTTYPLITKALVEKGYSEKDIDKILGGNLLRVFKANETN
;
A
#
# COMPACT_ATOMS: atom_id res chain seq x y z
N MET A 1 18.05 -20.47 11.72
CA MET A 1 17.24 -20.04 10.55
C MET A 1 16.40 -18.87 11.01
N TYR A 2 16.64 -17.67 10.49
CA TYR A 2 15.83 -16.52 10.87
C TYR A 2 14.36 -16.74 10.46
N LYS A 3 13.41 -16.26 11.26
CA LYS A 3 11.97 -16.51 11.10
C LYS A 3 11.46 -16.23 9.67
N TYR A 4 11.93 -15.16 9.05
CA TYR A 4 11.54 -14.76 7.69
C TYR A 4 11.91 -15.81 6.63
N HIS A 5 13.05 -16.50 6.77
CA HIS A 5 13.42 -17.57 5.85
C HIS A 5 12.50 -18.78 5.95
N ALA A 6 11.90 -19.03 7.12
CA ALA A 6 10.97 -20.14 7.30
C ALA A 6 9.64 -19.85 6.63
N GLU A 7 9.12 -18.64 6.81
CA GLU A 7 7.91 -18.17 6.14
C GLU A 7 8.09 -18.15 4.61
N GLU A 8 9.20 -17.62 4.13
CA GLU A 8 9.53 -17.59 2.69
C GLU A 8 9.61 -19.00 2.10
N ALA A 9 10.31 -19.93 2.76
CA ALA A 9 10.42 -21.31 2.30
C ALA A 9 9.05 -22.00 2.24
N MET A 10 8.16 -21.72 3.18
CA MET A 10 6.79 -22.23 3.19
C MET A 10 5.97 -21.65 2.03
N TYR A 11 6.04 -20.35 1.78
CA TYR A 11 5.34 -19.73 0.66
C TYR A 11 5.83 -20.24 -0.70
N ARG A 12 7.14 -20.47 -0.86
CA ARG A 12 7.73 -21.06 -2.07
C ARG A 12 7.31 -22.51 -2.28
N LYS A 13 7.19 -23.28 -1.20
CA LYS A 13 6.81 -24.70 -1.26
C LYS A 13 5.31 -24.89 -1.54
N TYR A 14 4.47 -24.00 -1.03
CA TYR A 14 3.01 -24.06 -1.12
C TYR A 14 2.46 -22.82 -1.84
N THR A 15 2.91 -22.61 -3.08
CA THR A 15 2.61 -21.39 -3.84
C THR A 15 1.11 -21.19 -3.99
N ASP A 16 0.37 -22.17 -4.52
CA ASP A 16 -1.06 -22.02 -4.78
C ASP A 16 -1.88 -21.75 -3.51
N GLU A 17 -1.53 -22.41 -2.40
CA GLU A 17 -2.16 -22.18 -1.10
C GLU A 17 -1.82 -20.79 -0.57
N SER A 18 -0.57 -20.37 -0.67
CA SER A 18 -0.12 -19.05 -0.21
C SER A 18 -0.79 -17.91 -0.99
N TYR A 19 -0.93 -18.04 -2.32
CA TYR A 19 -1.62 -17.06 -3.16
C TYR A 19 -3.10 -16.91 -2.78
N LYS A 20 -3.77 -18.00 -2.38
CA LYS A 20 -5.16 -17.95 -1.92
C LYS A 20 -5.32 -17.12 -0.65
N LEU A 21 -4.31 -17.15 0.23
CA LEU A 21 -4.30 -16.45 1.52
C LEU A 21 -4.01 -14.94 1.42
N ARG A 22 -3.53 -14.44 0.27
CA ARG A 22 -3.31 -13.01 0.07
C ARG A 22 -4.58 -12.19 0.36
N ALA A 23 -4.40 -11.05 1.02
CA ALA A 23 -5.47 -10.11 1.30
C ALA A 23 -6.15 -9.64 0.00
N ALA A 24 -7.46 -9.43 0.03
CA ALA A 24 -8.18 -8.86 -1.12
C ALA A 24 -7.80 -7.38 -1.31
N PHE A 25 -7.72 -6.91 -2.55
CA PHE A 25 -7.43 -5.51 -2.91
C PHE A 25 -8.30 -4.51 -2.13
N ILE A 26 -9.59 -4.81 -1.95
CA ILE A 26 -10.53 -3.94 -1.25
C ILE A 26 -10.10 -3.62 0.19
N PHE A 27 -9.38 -4.53 0.86
CA PHE A 27 -8.89 -4.27 2.22
C PHE A 27 -7.81 -3.17 2.25
N VAL A 28 -7.04 -3.00 1.17
CA VAL A 28 -6.09 -1.89 1.06
C VAL A 28 -6.84 -0.56 1.00
N ILE A 29 -7.89 -0.49 0.19
CA ILE A 29 -8.71 0.73 0.06
C ILE A 29 -9.45 1.05 1.35
N GLN A 30 -10.03 0.03 2.01
CA GLN A 30 -10.67 0.20 3.31
C GLN A 30 -9.69 0.66 4.39
N HIS A 31 -8.44 0.18 4.35
CA HIS A 31 -7.41 0.63 5.28
C HIS A 31 -7.04 2.10 5.03
N ILE A 32 -6.89 2.52 3.77
CA ILE A 32 -6.68 3.94 3.42
C ILE A 32 -7.85 4.80 3.95
N GLU A 33 -9.10 4.43 3.66
CA GLU A 33 -10.28 5.17 4.15
C GLU A 33 -10.34 5.23 5.68
N TYR A 34 -9.98 4.15 6.36
CA TYR A 34 -9.94 4.09 7.82
C TYR A 34 -8.90 5.06 8.39
N VAL A 35 -7.69 5.09 7.84
CA VAL A 35 -6.63 6.02 8.31
C VAL A 35 -7.04 7.46 8.00
N ILE A 36 -7.61 7.74 6.82
CA ILE A 36 -8.16 9.07 6.50
C ILE A 36 -9.21 9.48 7.53
N LYS A 37 -10.14 8.60 7.90
CA LYS A 37 -11.15 8.87 8.94
C LYS A 37 -10.53 9.12 10.32
N LEU A 38 -9.42 8.45 10.63
CA LEU A 38 -8.77 8.53 11.94
C LEU A 38 -7.94 9.80 12.11
N VAL A 39 -7.14 10.17 11.11
CA VAL A 39 -6.14 11.24 11.23
C VAL A 39 -6.30 12.37 10.21
N GLY A 40 -7.17 12.22 9.21
CA GLY A 40 -7.35 13.16 8.11
C GLY A 40 -6.44 12.87 6.91
N VAL A 41 -6.87 13.31 5.72
CA VAL A 41 -6.20 13.02 4.45
C VAL A 41 -4.79 13.61 4.33
N ASP A 42 -4.48 14.66 5.08
CA ASP A 42 -3.16 15.33 5.06
C ASP A 42 -2.03 14.50 5.72
N TYR A 43 -2.37 13.33 6.27
CA TYR A 43 -1.46 12.47 7.04
C TYR A 43 -1.38 11.04 6.49
N VAL A 44 -1.86 10.81 5.26
CA VAL A 44 -1.87 9.49 4.62
C VAL A 44 -0.90 9.46 3.44
N GLY A 45 -0.16 8.36 3.30
CA GLY A 45 0.74 8.11 2.18
C GLY A 45 0.79 6.62 1.85
N ILE A 46 1.50 6.27 0.77
CA ILE A 46 1.66 4.88 0.31
C ILE A 46 3.10 4.42 0.54
N GLY A 47 3.25 3.24 1.14
CA GLY A 47 4.51 2.50 1.20
C GLY A 47 4.21 1.01 1.00
N SER A 48 4.59 0.46 -0.15
CA SER A 48 4.20 -0.90 -0.55
C SER A 48 4.97 -2.02 0.14
N ASP A 49 6.20 -1.72 0.55
CA ASP A 49 7.18 -2.74 0.96
C ASP A 49 7.46 -3.78 -0.15
N PHE A 50 7.33 -3.37 -1.42
CA PHE A 50 7.76 -4.21 -2.55
C PHE A 50 9.23 -4.62 -2.40
N ASP A 51 9.53 -5.85 -2.79
CA ASP A 51 10.82 -6.53 -2.56
C ASP A 51 11.20 -6.75 -1.07
N GLY A 52 10.42 -6.20 -0.13
CA GLY A 52 10.53 -6.45 1.31
C GLY A 52 9.56 -7.52 1.83
N ILE A 53 8.45 -7.77 1.12
CA ILE A 53 7.46 -8.81 1.43
C ILE A 53 7.33 -9.86 0.32
N TYR A 54 6.98 -11.08 0.70
CA TYR A 54 6.78 -12.18 -0.25
C TYR A 54 5.34 -12.29 -0.79
N GLN A 55 4.36 -11.79 -0.03
CA GLN A 55 2.93 -11.95 -0.32
C GLN A 55 2.22 -10.59 -0.26
N PRO A 56 2.26 -9.80 -1.34
CA PRO A 56 1.47 -8.57 -1.41
C PRO A 56 -0.03 -8.89 -1.52
N PRO A 57 -0.92 -7.90 -1.30
CA PRO A 57 -2.35 -8.06 -1.56
C PRO A 57 -2.63 -8.49 -3.01
N LYS A 58 -3.74 -9.19 -3.21
CA LYS A 58 -4.21 -9.59 -4.55
C LYS A 58 -4.33 -8.36 -5.45
N GLN A 59 -3.94 -8.51 -6.72
CA GLN A 59 -3.91 -7.46 -7.76
C GLN A 59 -2.79 -6.42 -7.58
N LEU A 60 -2.02 -6.46 -6.49
CA LEU A 60 -0.89 -5.56 -6.24
C LEU A 60 0.43 -6.33 -6.31
N ASP A 61 0.65 -7.07 -7.40
CA ASP A 61 1.81 -7.95 -7.55
C ASP A 61 3.14 -7.19 -7.70
N ASP A 62 3.11 -5.99 -8.27
CA ASP A 62 4.27 -5.13 -8.48
C ASP A 62 3.89 -3.65 -8.66
N VAL A 63 4.89 -2.80 -8.90
CA VAL A 63 4.73 -1.34 -9.09
C VAL A 63 3.83 -0.94 -10.26
N THR A 64 3.65 -1.80 -11.27
CA THR A 64 2.79 -1.49 -12.44
C THR A 64 1.32 -1.41 -12.06
N THR A 65 0.95 -1.93 -10.88
CA THR A 65 -0.43 -2.02 -10.39
C THR A 65 -0.89 -0.83 -9.55
N TYR A 66 0.00 0.11 -9.20
CA TYR A 66 -0.37 1.32 -8.44
C TYR A 66 -1.54 2.13 -9.02
N PRO A 67 -1.72 2.26 -10.35
CA PRO A 67 -2.90 2.92 -10.91
C PRO A 67 -4.24 2.33 -10.45
N LEU A 68 -4.29 1.07 -9.99
CA LEU A 68 -5.51 0.48 -9.40
C LEU A 68 -5.94 1.19 -8.12
N ILE A 69 -4.99 1.62 -7.29
CA ILE A 69 -5.28 2.37 -6.06
C ILE A 69 -5.87 3.73 -6.42
N THR A 70 -5.23 4.45 -7.35
CA THR A 70 -5.72 5.74 -7.86
C THR A 70 -7.13 5.61 -8.43
N LYS A 71 -7.36 4.60 -9.28
CA LYS A 71 -8.68 4.33 -9.85
C LYS A 71 -9.73 4.12 -8.76
N ALA A 72 -9.44 3.31 -7.75
CA ALA A 72 -10.37 3.06 -6.66
C ALA A 72 -10.68 4.33 -5.83
N LEU A 73 -9.69 5.20 -5.60
CA LEU A 73 -9.90 6.48 -4.92
C LEU A 73 -10.78 7.43 -5.75
N VAL A 74 -10.60 7.48 -7.07
CA VAL A 74 -11.47 8.23 -7.99
C VAL A 74 -12.91 7.70 -7.93
N GLU A 75 -13.09 6.39 -8.02
CA GLU A 75 -14.41 5.74 -7.95
C GLU A 75 -15.11 5.97 -6.61
N LYS A 76 -14.34 6.17 -5.54
CA LYS A 76 -14.83 6.51 -4.20
C LYS A 76 -15.18 8.00 -4.03
N GLY A 77 -14.88 8.84 -5.02
CA GLY A 77 -15.21 10.27 -5.01
C GLY A 77 -14.20 11.16 -4.27
N TYR A 78 -12.97 10.69 -4.06
CA TYR A 78 -11.91 11.57 -3.56
C TYR A 78 -11.57 12.65 -4.60
N SER A 79 -11.33 13.87 -4.12
CA SER A 79 -10.91 14.97 -4.99
C SER A 79 -9.51 14.73 -5.54
N GLU A 80 -9.22 15.25 -6.73
CA GLU A 80 -7.87 15.21 -7.32
C GLU A 80 -6.81 15.73 -6.35
N LYS A 81 -7.11 16.84 -5.66
CA LYS A 81 -6.26 17.44 -4.62
C LYS A 81 -5.96 16.47 -3.47
N ASP A 82 -6.95 15.68 -3.05
CA ASP A 82 -6.76 14.71 -1.97
C ASP A 82 -5.99 13.46 -2.44
N ILE A 83 -6.22 13.05 -3.69
CA ILE A 83 -5.46 11.97 -4.32
C ILE A 83 -3.98 12.36 -4.44
N ASP A 84 -3.68 13.58 -4.90
CA ASP A 84 -2.29 14.08 -5.01
C ASP A 84 -1.55 14.05 -3.67
N LYS A 85 -2.24 14.40 -2.57
CA LYS A 85 -1.68 14.29 -1.23
C LYS A 85 -1.30 12.87 -0.88
N ILE A 86 -2.21 11.90 -1.11
CA ILE A 86 -2.01 10.49 -0.81
C ILE A 86 -0.89 9.89 -1.66
N LEU A 87 -0.82 10.23 -2.95
CA LEU A 87 0.14 9.68 -3.90
C LEU A 87 1.58 10.18 -3.68
N GLY A 88 1.77 11.25 -2.91
CA GLY A 88 3.12 11.70 -2.57
C GLY A 88 3.20 13.11 -1.99
N GLY A 89 2.17 13.95 -2.17
CA GLY A 89 2.17 15.32 -1.66
C GLY A 89 2.41 15.41 -0.15
N ASN A 90 1.83 14.48 0.63
CA ASN A 90 2.04 14.41 2.08
C ASN A 90 3.47 13.99 2.43
N LEU A 91 4.03 13.03 1.70
CA LEU A 91 5.42 12.61 1.88
C LEU A 91 6.37 13.78 1.61
N LEU A 92 6.17 14.49 0.48
CA LEU A 92 6.99 15.65 0.11
C LEU A 92 6.90 16.79 1.14
N ARG A 93 5.70 17.05 1.68
CA ARG A 93 5.49 18.01 2.77
C ARG A 93 6.34 17.67 4.00
N VAL A 94 6.33 16.40 4.41
CA VAL A 94 7.10 15.92 5.56
C VAL A 94 8.59 15.91 5.26
N PHE A 95 9.00 15.46 4.07
CA PHE A 95 10.39 15.43 3.65
C PHE A 95 11.01 16.83 3.69
N LYS A 96 10.36 17.82 3.08
CA LYS A 96 10.78 19.22 3.10
C LYS A 96 10.91 19.81 4.51
N ALA A 97 10.05 19.39 5.45
CA ALA A 97 10.12 19.86 6.83
C ALA A 97 11.33 19.29 7.60
N ASN A 98 12.00 18.28 7.07
CA ASN A 98 13.15 17.61 7.69
C ASN A 98 14.44 17.78 6.87
N GLU A 99 14.39 18.45 5.72
CA GLU A 99 15.59 18.86 5.00
C GLU A 99 16.27 20.01 5.76
N THR A 100 17.56 19.86 6.06
CA THR A 100 18.41 20.98 6.48
C THR A 100 18.69 21.85 5.26
N ASN A 101 18.43 23.16 5.38
CA ASN A 101 18.80 24.15 4.37
C ASN A 101 20.27 24.05 3.93
#